data_AF-A0A084VHP1-F1
#
_entry.id   AF-A0A084VHP1-F1
#
_cell.length_a   1.000
_cell.length_b   1.000
_cell.length_c   1.000
_cell.angle_alpha   90.00
_cell.angle_beta   90.00
_cell.angle_gamma   90.00
#
_symmetry.space_group_name_H-M   'P 1'
#
loop_
_entity.id
_entity.type
_entity.pdbx_description
1 polymer ?
#
loop_
_entity_poly.entity_id
_entity_poly.type
_entity_poly.pdbx_seq_one_letter_code
_entity_poly.pdbx_strand_id
1 'polypeptide(L)'
;MTSWYITGFAIHPEYGFGIVKQPVEFTTKKSFYIVDHLPYSIKRGEVVELSFTIFSYHQEPLLGKVQLYNIDNQLAFVEHPFNGKNGN
;
A
#
# COMPACT_ATOMS: atom_id res chain seq x y z
N MET A 1 0.70 8.02 2.72
CA MET A 1 1.31 9.14 3.46
C MET A 1 0.59 9.21 4.79
N THR A 2 1.32 9.30 5.90
CA THR A 2 0.73 9.28 7.24
C THR A 2 1.43 10.33 8.09
N SER A 3 0.65 11.17 8.74
CA SER A 3 1.13 12.16 9.71
C SER A 3 0.91 11.63 11.11
N TRP A 4 1.90 11.84 11.95
CA TRP A 4 1.94 11.35 13.32
C TRP A 4 2.09 12.54 14.27
N TYR A 5 1.37 12.46 15.39
CA TYR A 5 1.47 13.42 16.48
C TYR A 5 2.06 12.73 17.71
N ILE A 6 3.28 13.12 18.09
CA ILE A 6 3.95 12.60 19.29
C ILE A 6 3.64 13.53 20.47
N THR A 7 3.05 12.95 21.51
CA THR A 7 2.87 13.61 22.81
C THR A 7 3.65 12.85 23.88
N GLY A 8 4.00 13.54 24.96
CA GLY A 8 4.74 12.95 26.06
C GLY A 8 4.45 13.68 27.36
N PHE A 9 4.42 12.92 28.45
CA PHE A 9 4.35 13.45 29.80
C PHE A 9 5.32 12.69 30.71
N ALA A 10 5.72 13.33 31.80
CA ALA A 10 6.62 12.79 32.80
C ALA A 10 6.10 13.13 34.20
N ILE A 11 6.40 12.29 35.18
CA ILE A 11 6.08 12.52 36.58
C ILE A 11 7.35 12.29 37.39
N HIS A 12 7.80 13.31 38.12
CA HIS A 12 8.96 13.25 39.00
C HIS A 12 8.53 13.29 40.47
N PRO A 13 9.13 12.49 41.37
CA PRO A 13 8.76 12.48 42.79
C PRO A 13 8.87 13.83 43.50
N GLU A 14 9.88 14.64 43.14
CA GLU A 14 10.11 15.97 43.75
C GLU A 14 9.58 17.14 42.90
N TYR A 15 9.50 16.99 41.58
CA TYR A 15 9.20 18.09 40.65
C TYR A 15 7.79 17.99 40.04
N GLY A 16 7.04 16.94 40.37
CA GLY A 16 5.65 16.78 39.96
C GLY A 16 5.48 16.41 38.49
N PHE A 17 4.36 16.86 37.91
CA PHE A 17 3.92 16.51 36.55
C PHE A 17 4.46 17.50 35.52
N GLY A 18 5.03 16.98 34.43
CA GLY A 18 5.42 17.74 33.25
C GLY A 18 4.78 17.15 31.99
N ILE A 19 4.34 18.03 31.09
CA ILE A 19 3.81 17.64 29.77
C ILE A 19 4.51 18.46 28.68
N VAL A 20 4.74 17.85 27.52
CA VAL A 20 5.23 18.58 26.35
C VAL A 20 4.16 19.59 25.91
N LYS A 21 4.53 20.87 25.85
CA LYS A 21 3.58 21.98 25.59
C LYS A 21 2.92 21.93 24.20
N GLN A 22 3.63 21.39 23.21
CA GLN A 22 3.12 21.23 21.85
C GLN A 22 3.50 19.84 21.32
N PRO A 23 2.57 19.09 20.70
CA PRO A 23 2.91 17.82 20.06
C PRO A 23 3.97 18.00 18.98
N VAL A 24 4.85 17.02 18.84
CA VAL A 24 5.79 16.98 17.70
C VAL A 24 5.07 16.31 16.54
N GLU A 25 4.91 17.03 15.43
CA GLU A 25 4.32 16.50 14.21
C GLU A 25 5.43 15.96 13.30
N PHE A 26 5.26 14.75 12.77
CA PHE A 26 6.15 14.20 11.75
C PHE A 26 5.35 13.47 10.68
N THR A 27 5.74 13.67 9.41
CA THR A 27 5.06 13.06 8.27
C THR A 27 5.94 11.99 7.63
N THR A 28 5.34 10.83 7.37
CA THR A 28 5.99 9.71 6.68
C THR A 28 5.39 9.49 5.30
N LYS A 29 6.26 9.36 4.29
CA LYS A 29 5.87 9.13 2.90
C LYS A 29 6.65 7.95 2.34
N LYS A 30 5.93 6.95 1.84
CA LYS A 30 6.51 5.86 1.04
C LYS A 30 6.76 6.39 -0.37
N SER A 31 7.97 6.24 -0.89
CA SER A 31 8.33 6.73 -2.23
C SER A 31 7.73 5.90 -3.36
N PHE A 32 7.51 4.60 -3.12
CA PHE A 32 6.96 3.64 -4.07
C PHE A 32 6.15 2.56 -3.34
N TYR A 33 4.91 2.29 -3.75
CA TYR A 33 4.08 1.23 -3.17
C TYR A 33 2.96 0.78 -4.13
N ILE A 34 2.41 -0.40 -3.86
CA ILE A 34 1.25 -0.98 -4.56
C ILE A 34 0.06 -1.06 -3.60
N VAL A 35 -1.15 -0.83 -4.12
CA VAL A 35 -2.43 -1.01 -3.42
C VAL A 35 -3.24 -2.03 -4.17
N ASP A 36 -3.77 -3.02 -3.45
CA ASP A 36 -4.66 -4.03 -3.97
C ASP A 36 -6.13 -3.62 -3.81
N HIS A 37 -6.95 -3.98 -4.79
CA HIS A 37 -8.41 -3.78 -4.77
C HIS A 37 -9.09 -5.14 -4.86
N LEU A 38 -8.85 -5.99 -3.87
CA LEU A 38 -9.38 -7.34 -3.85
C LEU A 38 -10.85 -7.35 -3.40
N PRO A 39 -11.70 -8.18 -4.03
CA PRO A 39 -13.05 -8.42 -3.50
C PRO A 39 -12.98 -9.06 -2.12
N TYR A 40 -13.97 -8.80 -1.28
CA TYR A 40 -14.05 -9.36 0.07
C TYR A 40 -14.00 -10.90 0.08
N SER A 41 -14.66 -11.54 -0.89
CA SER A 41 -14.67 -12.99 -1.04
C SER A 41 -14.97 -13.37 -2.49
N ILE A 42 -14.45 -14.50 -2.92
CA ILE A 42 -14.75 -15.13 -4.22
C ILE A 42 -15.28 -16.54 -4.01
N LYS A 43 -16.03 -17.09 -4.96
CA LYS A 43 -16.41 -18.51 -4.95
C LYS A 43 -15.47 -19.32 -5.82
N ARG A 44 -15.28 -20.58 -5.44
CA ARG A 44 -14.44 -21.52 -6.20
C ARG A 44 -14.99 -21.68 -7.62
N GLY A 45 -14.10 -21.56 -8.60
CA GLY A 45 -14.42 -21.71 -10.02
C GLY A 45 -14.83 -20.41 -10.72
N GLU A 46 -14.94 -19.29 -10.00
CA GLU A 46 -15.16 -17.98 -10.62
C GLU A 46 -13.87 -17.45 -11.24
N VAL A 47 -14.00 -16.83 -12.42
CA VAL A 47 -12.93 -16.05 -13.02
C VAL A 47 -13.06 -14.62 -12.50
N VAL A 48 -12.01 -14.12 -11.87
CA VAL A 48 -12.00 -12.79 -11.25
C VAL A 48 -10.83 -11.97 -11.78
N GLU A 49 -11.09 -10.69 -12.00
CA GLU A 49 -10.05 -9.70 -12.30
C GLU A 49 -9.50 -9.15 -10.98
N LEU A 50 -8.18 -9.27 -10.79
CA LEU A 50 -7.50 -8.70 -9.63
C LEU A 50 -6.89 -7.36 -10.02
N SER A 51 -7.45 -6.28 -9.50
CA SER A 51 -7.01 -4.92 -9.80
C SER A 51 -5.99 -4.42 -8.78
N PHE A 52 -4.89 -3.84 -9.27
CA PHE A 52 -3.85 -3.24 -8.44
C PHE A 52 -3.51 -1.84 -8.95
N THR A 53 -3.14 -0.93 -8.05
CA THR A 53 -2.68 0.42 -8.39
C THR A 53 -1.28 0.65 -7.83
N ILE A 54 -0.35 1.09 -8.68
CA ILE A 54 1.02 1.43 -8.28
C ILE A 54 1.14 2.94 -8.14
N PHE A 55 1.68 3.38 -7.01
CA PHE A 55 2.00 4.78 -6.75
C PHE A 55 3.51 4.96 -6.67
N SER A 56 4.04 5.83 -7.53
CA SER A 56 5.44 6.27 -7.51
C SER A 56 5.48 7.79 -7.32
N TYR A 57 6.27 8.26 -6.36
CA TYR A 57 6.53 9.68 -6.14
C TYR A 57 7.94 10.09 -6.57
N HIS A 58 8.62 9.26 -7.33
CA HIS A 58 9.87 9.64 -7.98
C HIS A 58 9.60 10.64 -9.10
N GLN A 59 10.51 11.61 -9.27
CA GLN A 59 10.38 12.63 -10.32
C GLN A 59 10.57 12.02 -11.72
N GLU A 60 11.41 10.99 -11.80
CA GLU A 60 11.71 10.29 -13.05
C GLU A 60 10.86 9.02 -13.21
N PRO A 61 10.51 8.64 -14.46
CA PRO A 61 9.89 7.36 -14.75
C PRO A 61 10.78 6.20 -14.28
N LEU A 62 10.20 5.26 -13.53
CA LEU A 62 10.89 4.05 -13.07
C LEU A 62 10.30 2.82 -13.74
N LEU A 63 11.15 1.92 -14.19
CA LEU A 63 10.75 0.60 -14.65
C LEU A 63 10.54 -0.32 -13.44
N GLY A 64 9.28 -0.66 -13.17
CA GLY A 64 8.89 -1.57 -12.08
C GLY A 64 8.61 -2.97 -12.60
N LYS A 65 8.97 -3.99 -11.81
CA LYS A 65 8.56 -5.39 -12.06
C LYS A 65 7.53 -5.81 -11.00
N VAL A 66 6.35 -6.21 -11.44
CA VAL A 66 5.30 -6.79 -10.59
C VAL A 66 5.32 -8.31 -10.75
N GLN A 67 5.20 -9.03 -9.63
CA GLN A 67 5.15 -10.50 -9.62
C GLN A 67 4.01 -10.93 -8.69
N LEU A 68 3.09 -11.75 -9.21
CA LEU A 68 2.04 -12.40 -8.42
C LEU A 68 2.44 -13.85 -8.18
N TYR A 69 2.50 -14.26 -6.92
CA TYR A 69 2.91 -15.61 -6.54
C TYR A 69 1.69 -16.53 -6.44
N ASN A 70 1.77 -17.69 -7.06
CA ASN A 70 0.80 -18.78 -6.87
C ASN A 70 1.28 -19.70 -5.75
N ILE A 71 0.86 -19.41 -4.52
CA ILE A 71 1.24 -20.17 -3.32
C ILE A 71 0.28 -21.35 -3.19
N ASP A 72 0.80 -22.55 -2.89
CA ASP A 72 0.03 -23.78 -2.69
C ASP A 72 -0.97 -24.13 -3.82
N ASN A 73 -0.66 -23.68 -5.05
CA ASN A 73 -1.48 -23.90 -6.24
C ASN A 73 -2.93 -23.38 -6.09
N GLN A 74 -3.12 -22.27 -5.36
CA GLN A 74 -4.42 -21.67 -5.09
C GLN A 74 -4.95 -20.80 -6.23
N LEU A 75 -4.09 -20.44 -7.19
CA LEU A 75 -4.44 -19.59 -8.33
C LEU A 75 -4.31 -20.36 -9.65
N ALA A 76 -5.20 -20.06 -10.58
CA ALA A 76 -5.07 -20.43 -11.99
C ALA A 76 -5.10 -19.14 -12.82
N PHE A 77 -4.06 -18.91 -13.60
CA PHE A 77 -4.00 -17.76 -14.50
C PHE A 77 -4.81 -18.07 -15.74
N VAL A 78 -5.84 -17.28 -15.99
CA VAL A 78 -6.66 -17.38 -17.20
C VAL A 78 -6.11 -16.39 -18.21
N GLU A 79 -5.71 -16.89 -19.39
CA GLU A 79 -5.30 -16.01 -20.48
C GLU A 79 -6.51 -15.23 -21.00
N HIS A 80 -6.40 -13.90 -21.03
CA HIS A 80 -7.33 -13.07 -21.77
C HIS A 80 -6.77 -12.90 -23.20
N PRO A 81 -7.48 -13.27 -24.27
CA PRO A 81 -7.02 -13.02 -25.63
C PRO A 81 -6.91 -11.50 -25.83
N PHE A 82 -5.69 -11.02 -26.03
CA PHE A 82 -5.42 -9.61 -26.32
C PHE A 82 -5.99 -9.24 -27.69
N ASN A 83 -7.15 -8.59 -27.72
CA ASN A 83 -7.73 -8.07 -28.97
C ASN A 83 -7.18 -6.67 -29.27
N GLY A 84 -5.88 -6.59 -29.50
CA GLY A 84 -5.24 -5.40 -30.06
C GLY A 84 -5.56 -5.30 -31.53
N LYS A 85 -6.54 -4.46 -31.91
CA LYS A 85 -6.67 -4.02 -33.30
C LYS A 85 -5.40 -3.25 -33.65
N ASN A 86 -4.53 -3.86 -34.47
CA ASN A 86 -3.44 -3.15 -35.11
C ASN A 86 -4.05 -2.09 -36.03
N GLY A 87 -3.95 -0.82 -35.63
CA GLY A 87 -4.27 0.31 -36.51
C GLY A 87 -3.30 0.33 -37.68
N ASN A 88 -3.86 0.20 -38.88
CA ASN A 88 -3.19 0.39 -40.16
C ASN A 88 -3.10 1.88 -40.48
#